data_AF-A0A2V8P719-F1
#
_entry.id   AF-A0A2V8P719-F1
#
_cell.length_a   1.000
_cell.length_b   1.000
_cell.length_c   1.000
_cell.angle_alpha   90.00
_cell.angle_beta   90.00
_cell.angle_gamma   90.00
#
_symmetry.space_group_name_H-M   'P 1'
#
loop_
_entity.id
_entity.type
_entity.pdbx_description
1 polymer ?
#
loop_
_entity_poly.entity_id
_entity_poly.type
_entity_poly.pdbx_seq_one_letter_code
_entity_poly.pdbx_strand_id
1 'polypeptide(L)'
;MQNLVLEVNNPETVHAIDETAKRQGITPEAAALELLETAVLAQRPFEEIVEPIAQSFDESGMTEEELNELTERHDHANRFNSN
;
A
#
# COMPACT_ATOMS: atom_id res chain seq x y z
N MET A 1 -3.28 -11.66 -21.07
CA MET A 1 -3.20 -10.44 -20.24
C MET A 1 -3.70 -9.30 -21.09
N GLN A 2 -4.74 -8.58 -20.66
CA GLN A 2 -5.22 -7.39 -21.37
C GLN A 2 -4.36 -6.22 -20.90
N ASN A 3 -3.69 -5.54 -21.83
CA ASN A 3 -2.92 -4.34 -21.50
C ASN A 3 -3.88 -3.16 -21.43
N LEU A 4 -3.91 -2.46 -20.30
CA LEU A 4 -4.65 -1.22 -20.15
C LEU A 4 -3.83 -0.09 -20.80
N VAL A 5 -4.34 0.50 -21.86
CA VAL A 5 -3.76 1.70 -22.49
C VAL A 5 -4.61 2.90 -22.07
N LEU A 6 -3.98 3.85 -21.37
CA LEU A 6 -4.62 5.06 -20.89
C LEU A 6 -4.06 6.26 -21.65
N GLU A 7 -4.94 6.93 -22.40
CA GLU A 7 -4.63 8.22 -23.01
C GLU A 7 -5.16 9.35 -22.12
N VAL A 8 -4.25 10.10 -21.53
CA VAL A 8 -4.57 11.29 -20.73
C VAL A 8 -4.46 12.52 -21.61
N ASN A 9 -5.62 13.05 -22.03
CA ASN A 9 -5.69 14.20 -22.95
C ASN A 9 -5.86 15.55 -22.24
N ASN A 10 -6.02 15.56 -20.92
CA ASN A 10 -6.12 16.80 -20.16
C ASN A 10 -4.70 17.33 -19.82
N PRO A 11 -4.32 18.53 -20.30
CA PRO A 11 -2.97 19.06 -20.12
C PRO A 11 -2.63 19.39 -18.66
N GLU A 12 -3.60 19.78 -17.84
CA GLU A 12 -3.38 20.02 -16.41
C GLU A 12 -3.11 18.70 -15.67
N THR A 13 -3.83 17.64 -16.04
CA THR A 13 -3.60 16.30 -15.49
C THR A 13 -2.22 15.78 -15.85
N VAL A 14 -1.80 15.93 -17.12
CA VAL A 14 -0.45 15.54 -17.56
C VAL A 14 0.62 16.30 -16.77
N HIS A 15 0.43 17.61 -16.57
CA HIS A 15 1.36 18.42 -15.80
C HIS A 15 1.43 17.99 -14.32
N ALA A 16 0.28 17.70 -13.68
CA ALA A 16 0.23 17.25 -12.30
C ALA A 16 0.90 15.87 -12.09
N ILE A 17 0.76 14.96 -13.05
CA ILE A 17 1.45 13.66 -13.04
C ILE A 17 2.96 13.86 -13.14
N ASP A 18 3.42 14.72 -14.06
CA ASP A 18 4.85 15.00 -14.25
C ASP A 18 5.49 15.62 -12.99
N GLU A 19 4.82 16.57 -12.34
CA GLU A 19 5.29 17.15 -11.08
C GLU A 19 5.30 16.13 -9.92
N THR A 20 4.36 15.19 -9.92
CA THR A 20 4.34 14.11 -8.93
C THR A 20 5.50 13.14 -9.14
N ALA A 21 5.74 12.74 -10.38
CA ALA A 21 6.85 11.90 -10.77
C ALA A 21 8.21 12.52 -10.40
N LYS A 22 8.40 13.83 -10.65
CA LYS A 22 9.61 14.57 -10.24
C LYS A 22 9.83 14.56 -8.74
N ARG A 23 8.76 14.79 -7.95
CA ARG A 23 8.85 14.80 -6.48
C ARG A 23 9.21 13.43 -5.90
N GLN A 24 8.73 12.36 -6.53
CA GLN A 24 8.96 10.98 -6.07
C GLN A 24 10.22 10.34 -6.69
N GLY A 25 10.80 10.95 -7.72
CA GLY A 25 11.96 10.41 -8.43
C GLY A 25 11.63 9.18 -9.28
N ILE A 26 10.40 9.10 -9.80
CA ILE A 26 9.90 8.00 -10.65
C ILE A 26 9.51 8.50 -12.03
N THR A 27 9.07 7.60 -12.93
CA THR A 27 8.58 8.01 -14.26
C THR A 27 7.13 8.51 -14.18
N PRO A 28 6.69 9.39 -15.11
CA PRO A 28 5.30 9.83 -15.20
C PRO A 28 4.29 8.67 -15.30
N GLU A 29 4.63 7.59 -16.00
CA GLU A 29 3.78 6.40 -16.13
C GLU A 29 3.60 5.68 -14.78
N ALA A 30 4.69 5.56 -14.00
CA ALA A 30 4.64 4.96 -12.67
C ALA A 30 3.81 5.81 -11.70
N ALA A 31 3.96 7.13 -11.73
CA ALA A 31 3.16 8.05 -10.93
C ALA A 31 1.67 7.99 -11.31
N ALA A 32 1.35 7.91 -12.60
CA ALA A 32 -0.02 7.78 -13.08
C ALA A 32 -0.66 6.46 -12.61
N LEU A 33 0.09 5.36 -12.65
CA LEU A 33 -0.37 4.05 -12.19
C LEU A 33 -0.66 4.06 -10.67
N GLU A 34 0.26 4.60 -9.88
CA GLU A 34 0.11 4.69 -8.41
C GLU A 34 -1.13 5.52 -8.02
N LEU A 35 -1.37 6.63 -8.72
CA LEU A 35 -2.57 7.46 -8.52
C LEU A 35 -3.86 6.70 -8.85
N LEU A 36 -3.85 5.91 -9.92
CA LEU A 36 -5.00 5.07 -10.31
C LEU A 36 -5.26 3.95 -9.31
N GLU A 37 -4.22 3.24 -8.89
CA GLU A 37 -4.33 2.20 -7.87
C GLU A 37 -4.87 2.77 -6.56
N THR A 38 -4.35 3.93 -6.13
CA THR A 38 -4.84 4.64 -4.96
C THR A 38 -6.31 5.03 -5.10
N ALA A 39 -6.72 5.58 -6.24
CA ALA A 39 -8.11 5.98 -6.48
C ALA A 39 -9.07 4.78 -6.54
N VAL A 40 -8.62 3.64 -7.06
CA VAL A 40 -9.40 2.39 -7.06
C VAL A 40 -9.52 1.82 -5.64
N LEU A 41 -8.42 1.81 -4.88
CA LEU A 41 -8.43 1.33 -3.50
C LEU A 41 -9.24 2.22 -2.58
N ALA A 42 -9.19 3.55 -2.75
CA ALA A 42 -9.98 4.49 -1.96
C ALA A 42 -11.50 4.37 -2.19
N GLN A 43 -11.92 3.72 -3.29
CA GLN A 43 -13.33 3.38 -3.54
C GLN A 43 -13.77 2.08 -2.86
N ARG A 44 -12.82 1.27 -2.37
CA ARG A 44 -13.15 0.07 -1.58
C ARG A 44 -13.48 0.52 -0.15
N PRO A 45 -14.56 0.00 0.46
CA PRO A 45 -14.80 0.14 1.88
C PRO A 45 -13.55 -0.29 2.65
N PHE A 46 -13.18 0.44 3.70
CA PHE A 46 -12.01 0.11 4.52
C PHE A 46 -12.07 -1.35 5.00
N GLU A 47 -13.28 -1.81 5.35
CA GLU A 47 -13.60 -3.17 5.75
C GLU A 47 -13.19 -4.21 4.70
N GLU A 48 -13.41 -3.97 3.40
CA GLU A 48 -13.01 -4.89 2.33
C GLU A 48 -11.50 -4.89 2.06
N ILE A 49 -10.82 -3.78 2.40
CA ILE A 49 -9.35 -3.68 2.30
C ILE A 49 -8.70 -4.51 3.41
N VAL A 50 -9.28 -4.47 4.62
CA VAL A 50 -8.72 -5.18 5.79
C VAL A 50 -9.26 -6.60 5.98
N GLU A 51 -10.37 -6.97 5.33
CA GLU A 51 -10.99 -8.31 5.43
C GLU A 51 -10.00 -9.46 5.22
N PRO A 52 -9.10 -9.46 4.21
CA PRO A 52 -8.12 -10.54 4.04
C PRO A 52 -7.13 -10.63 5.21
N ILE A 53 -6.78 -9.50 5.81
CA ILE A 53 -5.88 -9.43 6.96
C ILE A 53 -6.62 -9.95 8.19
N ALA A 54 -7.84 -9.47 8.44
CA ALA A 54 -8.68 -9.92 9.54
C ALA A 54 -8.95 -11.44 9.48
N GLN A 55 -9.26 -11.96 8.30
CA GLN A 55 -9.44 -13.38 8.07
C GLN A 55 -8.15 -14.18 8.33
N SER A 56 -7.00 -13.66 7.89
CA SER A 56 -5.71 -14.32 8.15
C SER A 56 -5.39 -14.38 9.65
N PHE A 57 -5.79 -13.35 10.40
CA PHE A 57 -5.68 -13.33 11.86
C PHE A 57 -6.62 -14.34 12.51
N ASP A 58 -7.89 -14.37 12.13
CA ASP A 58 -8.86 -15.34 12.64
C ASP A 58 -8.45 -16.79 12.32
N GLU A 59 -7.95 -17.05 11.11
CA GLU A 59 -7.46 -18.37 10.68
C GLU A 59 -6.18 -18.81 11.41
N SER A 60 -5.36 -17.84 11.84
CA SER A 60 -4.16 -18.15 12.63
C SER A 60 -4.49 -18.69 14.02
N GLY A 61 -5.72 -18.46 14.51
CA GLY A 61 -6.14 -18.79 15.87
C GLY A 61 -5.38 -18.03 16.95
N MET A 62 -4.62 -17.01 16.57
CA MET A 62 -3.78 -16.21 17.46
C MET A 62 -4.63 -15.18 18.19
N THR A 63 -4.48 -15.14 19.51
CA THR A 63 -5.13 -14.14 20.35
C THR A 63 -4.38 -12.81 20.29
N GLU A 64 -5.07 -11.72 20.66
CA GLU A 64 -4.48 -10.39 20.76
C GLU A 64 -3.32 -10.33 21.77
N GLU A 65 -3.39 -11.15 22.82
CA GLU A 65 -2.34 -11.30 23.83
C GLU A 65 -1.08 -11.96 23.25
N GLU A 66 -1.25 -13.01 22.44
CA GLU A 66 -0.15 -13.68 21.73
C GLU A 66 0.49 -12.79 20.66
N LEU A 67 -0.31 -11.94 19.99
CA LEU A 67 0.20 -10.93 19.05
C LEU A 67 1.07 -9.89 19.77
N ASN A 68 0.62 -9.41 20.93
CA ASN A 68 1.39 -8.46 21.74
C ASN A 68 2.71 -9.08 22.21
N GLU A 69 2.70 -10.31 22.72
CA GLU A 69 3.92 -11.02 23.10
C GLU A 69 4.89 -11.22 21.93
N LEU A 70 4.37 -11.53 20.73
CA LEU A 70 5.19 -11.71 19.53
C LEU A 70 5.87 -10.40 19.13
N THR A 71 5.13 -9.29 19.22
CA THR A 71 5.62 -7.93 18.89
C THR A 71 6.68 -7.48 19.90
N GLU A 72 6.44 -7.69 21.19
CA GLU A 72 7.40 -7.39 22.25
C GLU A 72 8.71 -8.21 22.10
N ARG A 73 8.61 -9.49 21.75
CA ARG A 73 9.80 -10.33 21.50
C ARG A 73 10.57 -9.86 20.27
N HIS A 74 9.88 -9.47 19.19
CA HIS A 74 10.51 -8.96 17.99
C HIS A 74 11.24 -7.63 18.24
N ASP A 75 10.62 -6.70 18.97
CA ASP A 75 11.22 -5.43 19.34
C ASP A 75 12.41 -5.61 20.29
N HIS A 76 12.30 -6.55 21.23
CA HIS A 76 13.42 -6.95 22.07
C HIS A 76 14.55 -7.55 21.22
N ALA A 77 14.28 -8.50 20.33
CA ALA A 77 15.30 -9.09 19.47
C ALA A 77 16.03 -8.05 18.59
N ASN A 78 15.31 -7.06 18.04
CA ASN A 78 15.90 -5.99 17.24
C ASN A 78 16.75 -5.02 18.06
N ARG A 79 16.38 -4.75 19.32
CA ARG A 79 17.21 -3.95 20.24
C ARG A 79 18.52 -4.65 20.60
N PHE A 80 18.56 -5.97 20.66
CA PHE A 80 19.77 -6.73 21.00
C PHE A 80 20.67 -7.03 19.79
N ASN A 81 20.13 -7.11 18.57
CA ASN A 81 20.89 -7.26 17.32
C ASN A 81 21.53 -5.95 16.81
N SER A 82 21.30 -4.82 17.49
CA SER A 82 21.84 -3.51 17.12
C SER A 82 23.10 -3.11 17.93
N ASN A 83 23.71 -4.05 18.67
CA ASN A 83 24.99 -3.92 19.37
C ASN A 83 26.03 -4.89 18.78
#